data_AF-A0A180FWG1-F1
#
_entry.id   AF-A0A180FWG1-F1
#
_cell.length_a   1.000
_cell.length_b   1.000
_cell.length_c   1.000
_cell.angle_alpha   90.00
_cell.angle_beta   90.00
_cell.angle_gamma   90.00
#
_symmetry.space_group_name_H-M   'P 1'
#
loop_
_entity.id
_entity.type
_entity.pdbx_description
1 polymer ?
#
loop_
_entity_poly.entity_id
_entity_poly.type
_entity_poly.pdbx_seq_one_letter_code
_entity_poly.pdbx_strand_id
1 'polypeptide(L)'
;AIELLQQLLATLSLRRLKTEVLHLPPKVEEYVGLPLPEPWQEDYHNRYHDFAAKFGVDRGGGSWDSSEFFQELTMLRLYCDHPGLIDGRQYNIPKKETTWRDSPKILHLMTDLKRHLYSEQGGEVPKAVVFSQWTSFLQM
;
A
#
# COMPACT_ATOMS: atom_id res chain seq x y z
N ALA A 1 -31.72 -16.42 5.62
CA ALA A 1 -31.05 -15.35 6.40
C ALA A 1 -30.73 -14.14 5.53
N ILE A 2 -30.03 -14.31 4.39
CA ILE A 2 -29.65 -13.21 3.49
C ILE A 2 -30.88 -12.50 2.88
N GLU A 3 -31.90 -13.24 2.47
CA GLU A 3 -33.12 -12.65 1.87
C GLU A 3 -33.89 -11.77 2.86
N LEU A 4 -34.01 -12.20 4.12
CA LEU A 4 -34.62 -11.40 5.18
C LEU A 4 -33.85 -10.10 5.41
N LEU A 5 -32.51 -10.17 5.39
CA LEU A 5 -31.65 -8.98 5.48
C LEU A 5 -31.84 -8.05 4.28
N GLN A 6 -31.94 -8.58 3.07
CA GLN A 6 -32.19 -7.78 1.86
C GLN A 6 -33.56 -7.09 1.92
N GLN A 7 -34.61 -7.77 2.38
CA GLN A 7 -35.95 -7.19 2.56
C GLN A 7 -35.96 -6.07 3.61
N LEU A 8 -35.27 -6.28 4.73
CA LEU A 8 -35.10 -5.25 5.78
C LEU A 8 -34.30 -4.05 5.25
N LEU A 9 -33.23 -4.28 4.49
CA LEU A 9 -32.42 -3.21 3.95
C LEU A 9 -33.13 -2.46 2.82
N ALA A 10 -34.00 -3.11 2.04
CA ALA A 10 -34.74 -2.44 0.97
C ALA A 10 -35.71 -1.36 1.49
N THR A 11 -36.19 -1.47 2.73
CA THR A 11 -37.06 -0.46 3.35
C THR A 11 -36.29 0.63 4.08
N LEU A 12 -35.06 0.35 4.52
CA LEU A 12 -34.25 1.25 5.35
C LEU A 12 -33.07 1.91 4.60
N SER A 13 -32.69 1.38 3.45
CA SER A 13 -31.51 1.80 2.69
C SER A 13 -31.84 2.01 1.22
N LEU A 14 -31.41 3.15 0.68
CA LEU A 14 -31.43 3.40 -0.74
C LEU A 14 -30.01 3.27 -1.30
N ARG A 15 -29.79 2.26 -2.13
CA ARG A 15 -28.54 2.03 -2.84
C ARG A 15 -28.80 1.98 -4.35
N ARG A 16 -28.05 2.76 -5.13
CA ARG A 16 -28.06 2.72 -6.59
C ARG A 16 -26.63 2.54 -7.09
N LEU A 17 -26.44 1.71 -8.11
CA LEU A 17 -25.13 1.52 -8.69
C LEU A 17 -24.86 2.57 -9.78
N LYS A 18 -23.60 2.99 -9.92
CA LYS A 18 -23.20 3.90 -11.00
C LYS A 18 -23.56 3.32 -12.38
N THR A 19 -23.45 2.01 -12.54
CA THR A 19 -23.78 1.28 -13.78
C THR A 19 -25.28 1.28 -14.12
N GLU A 20 -26.15 1.43 -13.13
CA GLU A 20 -27.61 1.42 -13.33
C GLU A 20 -28.15 2.83 -13.65
N VAL A 21 -27.44 3.87 -13.22
CA VAL A 21 -27.92 5.26 -13.28
C VAL A 21 -27.13 6.10 -14.29
N LEU A 22 -25.85 5.80 -14.52
CA LEU A 22 -24.95 6.61 -15.32
C LEU A 22 -24.29 5.75 -16.42
N HIS A 23 -24.12 6.33 -17.61
CA HIS A 23 -23.35 5.73 -18.71
C HIS A 23 -21.87 6.10 -18.59
N LEU A 24 -21.23 5.67 -17.50
CA LEU A 24 -19.80 5.93 -17.28
C LEU A 24 -18.93 4.89 -18.00
N PRO A 25 -17.73 5.28 -18.47
CA PRO A 25 -16.72 4.32 -18.89
C PRO A 25 -16.42 3.31 -17.77
N PRO A 26 -16.04 2.06 -18.10
CA PRO A 26 -15.71 1.06 -17.11
C PRO A 26 -14.48 1.49 -16.29
N LYS A 27 -14.53 1.21 -14.98
CA LYS A 27 -13.35 1.33 -14.12
C LYS A 27 -12.40 0.18 -14.46
N VAL A 28 -11.16 0.51 -14.81
CA VAL A 28 -10.06 -0.45 -14.90
C VAL A 28 -9.36 -0.48 -13.54
N GLU A 29 -9.05 -1.68 -13.05
CA GLU A 29 -8.32 -1.91 -11.81
C GLU A 29 -7.20 -2.91 -12.07
N GLU A 30 -5.97 -2.50 -11.76
CA GLU A 30 -4.76 -3.28 -12.01
C GLU A 30 -3.94 -3.38 -10.72
N TYR A 31 -3.41 -4.56 -10.46
CA TYR A 31 -2.50 -4.80 -9.34
C TYR A 31 -1.06 -4.76 -9.86
N VAL A 32 -0.28 -3.80 -9.38
CA VAL A 32 1.12 -3.66 -9.75
C VAL A 32 2.00 -4.28 -8.66
N GLY A 33 2.61 -5.43 -8.97
CA GLY A 33 3.63 -6.05 -8.13
C GLY A 33 4.99 -5.41 -8.37
N LEU A 34 5.62 -4.89 -7.33
CA LEU A 34 6.92 -4.21 -7.41
C LEU A 34 7.93 -4.89 -6.49
N PRO A 35 9.10 -5.31 -6.99
CA PRO A 35 10.18 -5.80 -6.14
C PRO A 35 10.79 -4.65 -5.34
N LEU A 36 11.27 -4.94 -4.13
CA LEU A 36 12.11 -4.01 -3.40
C LEU A 36 13.50 -3.94 -4.06
N PRO A 37 14.11 -2.75 -4.19
CA PRO A 37 15.48 -2.64 -4.69
C PRO A 37 16.50 -3.04 -3.62
N GLU A 38 17.68 -3.48 -4.03
CA GLU A 38 18.82 -3.65 -3.11
C GLU A 38 19.35 -2.28 -2.63
N PRO A 39 19.85 -2.17 -1.37
CA PRO A 39 20.03 -3.22 -0.36
C PRO A 39 18.79 -3.48 0.52
N TRP A 40 17.69 -2.80 0.22
CA TRP A 40 16.48 -2.75 1.03
C TRP A 40 15.73 -4.09 1.01
N GLN A 41 15.82 -4.83 -0.11
CA GLN A 41 15.24 -6.15 -0.24
C GLN A 41 15.82 -7.15 0.78
N GLU A 42 17.14 -7.24 0.91
CA GLU A 42 17.79 -8.16 1.85
C GLU A 42 17.40 -7.86 3.31
N ASP A 43 17.52 -6.60 3.74
CA ASP A 43 17.18 -6.20 5.12
C ASP A 43 15.68 -6.37 5.41
N TYR A 44 14.80 -6.12 4.45
CA TYR A 44 13.38 -6.44 4.58
C TYR A 44 13.13 -7.94 4.79
N HIS A 45 13.77 -8.81 4.00
CA HIS A 45 13.59 -10.26 4.11
C HIS A 45 14.01 -10.77 5.49
N ASN A 46 15.17 -10.32 5.98
CA ASN A 46 15.66 -10.69 7.31
C ASN A 46 14.63 -10.30 8.39
N ARG A 47 14.13 -9.07 8.35
CA ARG A 47 13.12 -8.58 9.30
C ARG A 47 11.78 -9.31 9.18
N TYR A 48 11.37 -9.63 7.96
CA TYR A 48 10.15 -10.40 7.72
C TYR A 48 10.28 -11.80 8.31
N HIS A 49 11.44 -12.45 8.16
CA HIS A 49 11.71 -13.75 8.77
C HIS A 49 11.68 -13.68 10.30
N ASP A 50 12.29 -12.67 10.90
CA ASP A 50 12.23 -12.44 12.35
C ASP A 50 10.79 -12.23 12.83
N PHE A 51 10.04 -11.37 12.14
CA PHE A 51 8.63 -11.12 12.41
C PHE A 51 7.79 -12.41 12.30
N ALA A 52 7.99 -13.19 11.24
CA ALA A 52 7.26 -14.44 11.02
C ALA A 52 7.61 -15.50 12.07
N ALA A 53 8.86 -15.56 12.53
CA ALA A 53 9.26 -16.45 13.62
C ALA A 53 8.58 -16.07 14.95
N LYS A 54 8.44 -14.77 15.23
CA LYS A 54 7.79 -14.26 16.45
C LYS A 54 6.26 -14.41 16.43
N PHE A 55 5.63 -14.02 15.33
CA PHE A 55 4.18 -13.78 15.26
C PHE A 55 3.45 -14.65 14.25
N GLY A 56 4.16 -15.48 13.47
CA GLY A 56 3.59 -16.36 12.46
C GLY A 56 2.64 -17.42 13.04
N VAL A 57 1.83 -17.99 12.15
CA VAL A 57 0.82 -19.00 12.48
C VAL A 57 1.45 -20.26 13.07
N ASP A 58 2.67 -20.61 12.65
CA ASP A 58 3.38 -21.84 13.03
C ASP A 58 4.23 -21.71 14.30
N ARG A 59 4.07 -20.63 15.08
CA ARG A 59 4.83 -20.45 16.32
C ARG A 59 4.41 -21.48 17.39
N GLY A 60 5.36 -21.90 18.23
CA GLY A 60 5.20 -22.94 19.26
C GLY A 60 4.27 -22.62 20.46
N GLY A 61 3.24 -21.79 20.28
CA GLY A 61 2.31 -21.37 21.33
C GLY A 61 2.79 -20.18 22.18
N GLY A 62 1.92 -19.68 23.07
CA GLY A 62 2.17 -18.55 23.98
C GLY A 62 1.45 -17.24 23.61
N SER A 63 1.32 -16.28 24.53
CA SER A 63 0.83 -14.93 24.21
C SER A 63 1.97 -14.09 23.59
N TRP A 64 1.63 -13.14 22.71
CA TRP A 64 2.55 -12.09 22.27
C TRP A 64 2.03 -10.72 22.66
N ASP A 65 2.94 -9.75 22.80
CA ASP A 65 2.57 -8.36 23.01
C ASP A 65 1.99 -7.79 21.72
N SER A 66 0.72 -7.37 21.78
CA SER A 66 0.05 -6.78 20.63
C SER A 66 0.68 -5.49 20.16
N SER A 67 1.29 -4.74 21.07
CA SER A 67 1.97 -3.49 20.73
C SER A 67 3.21 -3.77 19.89
N GLU A 68 4.03 -4.76 20.29
CA GLU A 68 5.20 -5.21 19.53
C GLU A 68 4.80 -5.72 18.14
N PHE A 69 3.73 -6.52 18.04
CA PHE A 69 3.22 -7.02 16.76
C PHE A 69 2.89 -5.87 15.79
N PHE A 70 2.06 -4.91 16.23
CA PHE A 70 1.64 -3.81 15.36
C PHE A 70 2.79 -2.87 15.04
N GLN A 71 3.74 -2.69 15.96
CA GLN A 71 4.94 -1.91 15.75
C GLN A 71 5.81 -2.53 14.64
N GLU A 72 6.14 -3.83 14.72
CA GLU A 72 6.95 -4.50 13.71
C GLU A 72 6.23 -4.63 12.36
N LEU A 73 4.93 -4.94 12.38
CA LEU A 73 4.11 -4.96 11.17
C LEU A 73 4.08 -3.59 10.49
N THR A 74 3.96 -2.51 11.27
CA THR A 74 3.98 -1.15 10.74
C THR A 74 5.33 -0.85 10.10
N MET A 75 6.44 -1.22 10.74
CA MET A 75 7.78 -1.06 10.18
C MET A 75 7.93 -1.79 8.84
N LEU A 76 7.49 -3.05 8.75
CA LEU A 76 7.51 -3.81 7.48
C LEU A 76 6.70 -3.10 6.39
N ARG A 77 5.53 -2.55 6.73
CA ARG A 77 4.69 -1.81 5.77
C ARG A 77 5.36 -0.52 5.28
N LEU A 78 5.99 0.24 6.18
CA LEU A 78 6.74 1.44 5.83
C LEU A 78 7.91 1.13 4.89
N TYR A 79 8.58 0.00 5.11
CA TYR A 79 9.65 -0.50 4.25
C TYR A 79 9.20 -0.69 2.80
N CYS A 80 7.99 -1.23 2.60
CA CYS A 80 7.40 -1.43 1.28
C CYS A 80 7.05 -0.10 0.58
N ASP A 81 6.87 0.98 1.32
CA ASP A 81 6.62 2.32 0.78
C ASP A 81 7.93 3.03 0.47
N HIS A 82 8.77 3.26 1.48
CA HIS A 82 10.10 3.85 1.33
C HIS A 82 10.92 3.63 2.63
N PRO A 83 12.19 3.17 2.55
CA PRO A 83 13.00 2.85 3.74
C PRO A 83 13.24 4.07 4.66
N GLY A 84 13.38 5.26 4.08
CA GLY A 84 13.50 6.52 4.83
C GLY A 84 12.27 6.94 5.67
N LEU A 85 11.14 6.23 5.59
CA LEU A 85 9.99 6.48 6.47
C LEU A 85 10.14 5.86 7.86
N ILE A 86 11.09 4.93 8.01
CA ILE A 86 11.25 4.17 9.23
C ILE A 86 12.13 4.96 10.19
N ASP A 87 11.73 5.03 11.45
CA ASP A 87 12.51 5.72 12.48
C ASP A 87 13.80 4.94 12.80
N GLY A 88 14.93 5.45 12.31
CA GLY A 88 16.26 4.91 12.58
C GLY A 88 16.69 4.98 14.05
N ARG A 89 15.95 5.67 14.93
CA ARG A 89 16.15 5.61 16.40
C ARG A 89 15.51 4.37 17.01
N GLN A 90 14.42 3.90 16.42
CA GLN A 90 13.65 2.75 16.88
C GLN A 90 14.17 1.45 16.26
N TYR A 91 14.77 1.53 15.06
CA TYR A 91 15.25 0.37 14.32
C TYR A 91 16.70 0.57 13.87
N ASN A 92 17.52 -0.48 14.00
CA ASN A 92 18.87 -0.50 13.45
C ASN A 92 18.82 -0.72 11.93
N ILE A 93 18.58 0.34 11.17
CA ILE A 93 18.48 0.34 9.69
C ILE A 93 19.86 0.67 9.11
N PRO A 94 20.21 0.18 7.90
CA PRO A 94 21.37 0.68 7.18
C PRO A 94 21.40 2.21 7.18
N LYS A 95 22.41 2.81 7.83
CA LYS A 95 22.60 4.27 7.96
C LYS A 95 23.06 4.94 6.65
N LYS A 96 22.57 4.43 5.51
CA LYS A 96 22.79 5.06 4.22
C LYS A 96 21.75 6.17 4.08
N GLU A 97 22.18 7.31 3.55
CA GLU A 97 21.24 8.33 3.12
C GLU A 97 20.28 7.72 2.09
N THR A 98 18.99 7.83 2.36
CA THR A 98 17.95 7.38 1.43
C THR A 98 17.59 8.51 0.48
N THR A 99 17.30 8.16 -0.76
CA THR A 99 16.78 9.05 -1.80
C THR A 99 15.40 8.56 -2.23
N TRP A 100 14.59 9.42 -2.86
CA TRP A 100 13.28 9.02 -3.39
C TRP A 100 13.31 7.80 -4.33
N ARG A 101 14.48 7.52 -4.93
CA ARG A 101 14.70 6.37 -5.83
C ARG A 101 14.75 5.04 -5.09
N ASP A 102 14.90 5.04 -3.77
CA ASP A 102 14.87 3.84 -2.96
C ASP A 102 13.43 3.30 -2.78
N SER A 103 12.42 4.09 -3.15
CA SER A 103 11.04 3.59 -3.25
C SER A 103 10.76 3.02 -4.64
N PRO A 104 10.47 1.71 -4.76
CA PRO A 104 10.05 1.13 -6.03
C PRO A 104 8.69 1.70 -6.47
N LYS A 105 7.83 2.10 -5.52
CA LYS A 105 6.52 2.72 -5.81
C LYS A 105 6.68 4.09 -6.44
N ILE A 106 7.59 4.94 -5.93
CA ILE A 106 7.84 6.26 -6.53
C ILE A 106 8.46 6.12 -7.92
N LEU A 107 9.45 5.23 -8.09
CA LEU A 107 10.06 4.96 -9.39
C LEU A 107 9.04 4.51 -10.44
N HIS A 108 8.18 3.57 -10.07
CA HIS A 108 7.12 3.09 -10.95
C HIS A 108 6.10 4.19 -11.25
N LEU A 109 5.60 4.89 -10.22
CA LEU A 109 4.66 6.00 -10.37
C LEU A 109 5.21 7.08 -11.30
N MET A 110 6.48 7.46 -11.17
CA MET A 110 7.10 8.47 -12.03
C MET A 110 7.19 8.02 -13.49
N THR A 111 7.47 6.74 -13.73
CA THR A 111 7.47 6.17 -15.07
C THR A 111 6.07 6.21 -15.68
N ASP A 112 5.06 5.82 -14.90
CA ASP A 112 3.68 5.76 -15.36
C ASP A 112 3.05 7.13 -15.58
N LEU A 113 3.29 8.07 -14.66
CA LEU A 113 2.82 9.45 -14.83
C LEU A 113 3.45 10.10 -16.05
N LYS A 114 4.75 9.91 -16.29
CA LYS A 114 5.37 10.43 -17.52
C LYS A 114 4.71 9.82 -18.75
N ARG A 115 4.58 8.49 -18.80
CA ARG A 115 3.95 7.78 -19.93
C ARG A 115 2.52 8.29 -20.20
N HIS A 116 1.72 8.44 -19.15
CA HIS A 116 0.32 8.86 -19.28
C HIS A 116 0.17 10.35 -19.57
N LEU A 117 0.96 11.23 -18.95
CA LEU A 117 0.88 12.67 -19.19
C LEU A 117 1.39 13.07 -20.58
N TYR A 118 2.31 12.30 -21.16
CA TYR A 118 2.79 12.54 -22.54
C TYR A 118 1.93 11.86 -23.61
N SER A 119 1.00 10.96 -23.25
CA SER A 119 0.03 10.44 -24.20
C SER A 119 -1.13 11.43 -24.35
N GLU A 120 -1.06 12.32 -25.34
CA GLU A 120 -2.22 13.11 -25.74
C GLU A 120 -3.34 12.16 -26.21
N GLN A 121 -4.44 12.11 -25.48
CA GLN A 121 -5.66 11.44 -25.93
C GLN A 121 -6.73 12.50 -26.17
N GLY A 122 -6.93 12.87 -27.43
CA GLY A 122 -8.08 13.69 -27.85
C GLY A 122 -8.08 15.15 -27.38
N GLY A 123 -6.92 15.72 -27.04
CA GLY A 123 -6.78 17.14 -26.67
C GLY A 123 -7.00 17.45 -25.19
N GLU A 124 -7.33 16.46 -24.35
CA GLU A 124 -7.39 16.61 -22.90
C GLU A 124 -6.17 15.95 -22.23
N VAL A 125 -5.51 16.70 -21.35
CA VAL A 125 -4.37 16.20 -20.58
C VAL A 125 -4.89 15.34 -19.42
N PRO A 126 -4.51 14.07 -19.32
CA PRO A 126 -4.97 13.21 -18.23
C PRO A 126 -4.48 13.73 -16.88
N LYS A 127 -5.29 13.53 -15.84
CA LYS A 127 -4.95 13.91 -14.45
C LYS A 127 -4.84 12.65 -13.60
N ALA A 128 -3.91 12.67 -12.67
CA ALA A 128 -3.72 11.61 -11.69
C ALA A 128 -4.00 12.09 -10.27
N VAL A 129 -4.53 11.20 -9.44
CA VAL A 129 -4.72 11.42 -8.01
C VAL A 129 -4.04 10.29 -7.27
N VAL A 130 -3.16 10.63 -6.32
CA VAL A 130 -2.38 9.69 -5.53
C VAL A 130 -2.90 9.69 -4.10
N PHE A 131 -3.18 8.51 -3.58
CA PHE A 131 -3.59 8.31 -2.19
C PHE A 131 -2.51 7.52 -1.44
N SER A 132 -2.25 7.90 -0.20
CA SER A 132 -1.35 7.18 0.71
C SER A 132 -1.94 7.16 2.11
N GLN A 133 -1.65 6.11 2.87
CA GLN A 133 -1.96 6.07 4.30
C GLN A 133 -0.96 6.86 5.14
N TRP A 134 0.26 7.07 4.62
CA TRP A 134 1.33 7.78 5.30
C TRP A 134 1.48 9.18 4.74
N THR A 135 1.20 10.18 5.57
CA THR A 135 1.38 11.60 5.20
C THR A 135 2.84 11.94 4.92
N SER A 136 3.77 11.35 5.68
CA SER A 136 5.21 11.48 5.48
C SER A 136 5.67 11.00 4.11
N PHE A 137 5.04 9.96 3.54
CA PHE A 137 5.34 9.49 2.18
C PHE A 137 4.92 10.51 1.11
N LEU A 138 3.86 11.28 1.35
CA LEU A 138 3.41 12.34 0.43
C LEU A 138 4.28 13.61 0.52
N GLN A 139 5.12 13.73 1.55
CA GLN A 139 6.02 14.86 1.78
C GLN A 139 7.44 14.63 1.24
N MET A 140 7.73 13.42 0.74
CA MET A 140 9.03 13.04 0.18
C MET A 140 9.33 13.69 -1.17
#